data_AF-A0A948YYU9-F1
#
_entry.id   AF-A0A948YYU9-F1
#
_cell.length_a   1.000
_cell.length_b   1.000
_cell.length_c   1.000
_cell.angle_alpha   90.00
_cell.angle_beta   90.00
_cell.angle_gamma   90.00
#
_symmetry.space_group_name_H-M   'P 1'
#
loop_
_entity.id
_entity.type
_entity.pdbx_description
1 polymer ?
#
loop_
_entity_poly.entity_id
_entity_poly.type
_entity_poly.pdbx_seq_one_letter_code
_entity_poly.pdbx_strand_id
1 'polypeptide(L)'
;MLYATLEGLKRFNIPHNFNVVSIITYYAQWIREGRLKVDSSWNTEGLKFTVQDPCKLVRQGFGDPVADDLRFVIKQVCGEENFIDVWPNKSNNYCCGGGGGALQAGFTDNRRQHGKMKFEQLHATGADVVITPCHNCHTQVKDLAEHYGGKWQTTHLWNWIVKALVR
;
A
#
# COMPACT_ATOMS: atom_id res chain seq x y z
N MET A 1 13.37 -1.41 -4.27
CA MET A 1 14.69 -1.22 -4.92
C MET A 1 14.47 -0.82 -6.37
N LEU A 2 13.78 0.30 -6.61
CA LEU A 2 13.22 0.58 -7.94
C LEU A 2 13.61 1.96 -8.44
N TYR A 3 13.26 2.98 -7.67
CA TYR A 3 13.59 4.37 -7.98
C TYR A 3 15.10 4.63 -8.06
N ALA A 4 15.87 4.26 -7.02
CA ALA A 4 17.30 4.55 -6.98
C ALA A 4 18.09 3.87 -8.12
N THR A 5 17.71 2.65 -8.49
CA THR A 5 18.35 1.92 -9.59
C THR A 5 18.03 2.59 -10.93
N LEU A 6 16.75 2.87 -11.22
CA LEU A 6 16.35 3.52 -12.46
C LEU A 6 16.96 4.92 -12.62
N GLU A 7 16.93 5.73 -11.56
CA GLU A 7 17.54 7.06 -11.57
C GLU A 7 19.06 6.99 -11.69
N GLY A 8 19.70 5.96 -11.13
CA GLY A 8 21.12 5.68 -11.34
C GLY A 8 21.43 5.38 -12.81
N LEU A 9 20.69 4.46 -13.42
CA LEU A 9 20.87 4.10 -14.84
C LEU A 9 20.70 5.32 -15.75
N LYS A 10 19.67 6.14 -15.51
CA LYS A 10 19.45 7.39 -16.25
C LYS A 10 20.59 8.38 -16.05
N ARG A 11 20.99 8.63 -14.79
CA ARG A 11 22.04 9.61 -14.45
C ARG A 11 23.38 9.27 -15.10
N PHE A 12 23.73 7.99 -15.17
CA PHE A 12 25.01 7.53 -15.71
C PHE A 12 24.90 7.02 -17.16
N ASN A 13 23.75 7.20 -17.80
CA ASN A 13 23.47 6.76 -19.17
C ASN A 13 23.81 5.28 -19.42
N ILE A 14 23.49 4.42 -18.45
CA ILE A 14 23.76 2.98 -18.52
C ILE A 14 22.63 2.31 -19.30
N PRO A 15 22.91 1.72 -20.48
CA PRO A 15 21.90 1.05 -21.27
C PRO A 15 21.38 -0.20 -20.55
N HIS A 16 20.09 -0.46 -20.71
CA HIS A 16 19.41 -1.63 -20.16
C HIS A 16 18.24 -2.04 -21.05
N ASN A 17 17.87 -3.32 -21.02
CA ASN A 17 16.81 -3.91 -21.85
C ASN A 17 15.64 -4.48 -21.02
N PHE A 18 15.58 -4.16 -19.73
CA PHE A 18 14.51 -4.60 -18.85
C PHE A 18 13.55 -3.45 -18.54
N ASN A 19 12.27 -3.80 -18.38
CA ASN A 19 11.25 -2.89 -17.89
C ASN A 19 10.98 -3.18 -16.43
N VAL A 20 11.01 -2.15 -15.60
CA VAL A 20 10.68 -2.30 -14.20
C VAL A 20 9.23 -1.93 -13.98
N VAL A 21 8.50 -2.82 -13.32
CA VAL A 21 7.05 -2.75 -13.16
C VAL A 21 6.67 -3.13 -11.74
N SER A 22 5.52 -2.61 -11.28
CA SER A 22 4.98 -2.96 -9.98
C SER A 22 4.26 -4.30 -10.04
N ILE A 23 4.48 -5.17 -9.05
CA ILE A 23 3.70 -6.41 -8.91
C ILE A 23 2.20 -6.12 -8.76
N ILE A 24 1.82 -4.96 -8.21
CA ILE A 24 0.41 -4.54 -8.10
C ILE A 24 -0.22 -4.37 -9.48
N THR A 25 0.51 -3.77 -10.43
CA THR A 25 0.05 -3.62 -11.82
C THR A 25 -0.11 -4.99 -12.47
N TYR A 26 0.77 -5.95 -12.18
CA TYR A 26 0.59 -7.33 -12.65
C TYR A 26 -0.60 -8.04 -12.01
N TYR A 27 -0.84 -7.87 -10.70
CA TYR A 27 -2.06 -8.40 -10.08
C TYR A 27 -3.31 -7.83 -10.76
N ALA A 28 -3.35 -6.52 -10.99
CA ALA A 28 -4.47 -5.87 -11.67
C ALA A 28 -4.64 -6.42 -13.10
N GLN A 29 -3.54 -6.55 -13.85
CA GLN A 29 -3.54 -7.13 -15.19
C GLN A 29 -4.06 -8.56 -15.19
N TRP A 30 -3.52 -9.45 -14.34
CA TRP A 30 -3.90 -10.86 -14.33
C TRP A 30 -5.34 -11.08 -13.87
N ILE A 31 -5.87 -10.23 -12.99
CA ILE A 31 -7.29 -10.27 -12.62
C ILE A 31 -8.16 -9.85 -13.81
N ARG A 32 -7.81 -8.74 -14.50
CA ARG A 32 -8.53 -8.29 -15.71
C ARG A 32 -8.50 -9.34 -16.83
N GLU A 33 -7.39 -10.05 -16.98
CA GLU A 33 -7.22 -11.14 -17.96
C GLU A 33 -7.88 -12.46 -17.53
N GLY A 34 -8.41 -12.57 -16.30
CA GLY A 34 -8.98 -13.80 -15.76
C GLY A 34 -7.96 -14.91 -15.46
N ARG A 35 -6.65 -14.60 -15.51
CA ARG A 35 -5.55 -15.52 -15.17
C ARG A 35 -5.38 -15.69 -13.67
N LEU A 36 -5.63 -14.61 -12.91
CA LEU A 36 -5.69 -14.62 -11.45
C LEU A 36 -7.15 -14.42 -11.04
N LYS A 37 -7.84 -15.52 -10.75
CA LYS A 37 -9.25 -15.47 -10.34
C LYS A 37 -9.32 -15.23 -8.84
N VAL A 38 -9.98 -14.14 -8.46
CA VAL A 38 -10.26 -13.79 -7.06
C VAL A 38 -11.72 -13.44 -6.89
N ASP A 39 -12.27 -13.69 -5.71
CA ASP A 39 -13.61 -13.23 -5.33
C ASP A 39 -13.68 -12.82 -3.85
N SER A 40 -14.72 -12.05 -3.51
CA SER A 40 -14.91 -11.47 -2.17
C SER A 40 -15.81 -12.30 -1.24
N SER A 41 -16.24 -13.49 -1.65
CA SER A 41 -17.19 -14.32 -0.89
C SER A 41 -16.66 -14.75 0.48
N TRP A 42 -15.34 -14.76 0.67
CA TRP A 42 -14.71 -15.03 1.96
C TRP A 42 -15.01 -13.94 3.01
N ASN A 43 -15.35 -12.72 2.61
CA ASN A 43 -15.56 -11.58 3.51
C ASN A 43 -16.99 -11.56 4.08
N THR A 44 -17.44 -12.68 4.65
CA THR A 44 -18.80 -12.84 5.19
C THR A 44 -19.10 -11.94 6.39
N GLU A 45 -18.06 -11.50 7.10
CA GLU A 45 -18.17 -10.62 8.28
C GLU A 45 -18.21 -9.13 7.90
N GLY A 46 -18.05 -8.79 6.61
CA GLY A 46 -18.12 -7.41 6.14
C GLY A 46 -16.97 -6.52 6.62
N LEU A 47 -15.78 -7.10 6.82
CA LEU A 47 -14.59 -6.38 7.25
C LEU A 47 -14.32 -5.21 6.29
N LYS A 48 -14.00 -4.04 6.85
CA LYS A 48 -13.70 -2.82 6.10
C LYS A 48 -12.21 -2.66 5.86
N PHE A 49 -11.86 -2.33 4.62
CA PHE A 49 -10.50 -2.23 4.13
C PHE A 49 -10.18 -0.81 3.73
N THR A 50 -9.00 -0.34 4.09
CA THR A 50 -8.41 0.88 3.53
C THR A 50 -6.97 0.62 3.09
N VAL A 51 -6.33 1.63 2.51
CA VAL A 51 -5.01 1.49 1.89
C VAL A 51 -4.07 2.64 2.23
N GLN A 52 -2.80 2.29 2.45
CA GLN A 52 -1.71 3.23 2.49
C GLN A 52 -0.97 3.25 1.15
N ASP A 53 -1.19 4.28 0.34
CA ASP A 53 -0.41 4.52 -0.88
C ASP A 53 1.06 4.82 -0.54
N PRO A 54 2.04 3.94 -0.86
CA PRO A 54 3.42 4.20 -0.50
C PRO A 54 4.03 5.30 -1.36
N CYS A 55 4.65 6.29 -0.72
CA CYS A 55 5.25 7.44 -1.41
C CYS A 55 6.34 7.05 -2.43
N LYS A 56 7.10 5.98 -2.16
CA LYS A 56 8.12 5.46 -3.09
C LYS A 56 7.52 4.74 -4.30
N LEU A 57 6.31 4.21 -4.16
CA LEU A 57 5.62 3.48 -5.23
C LEU A 57 4.83 4.44 -6.12
N VAL A 58 4.04 5.33 -5.51
CA VAL A 58 3.13 6.25 -6.20
C VAL A 58 3.88 7.52 -6.58
N ARG A 59 4.12 8.42 -5.62
CA ARG A 59 4.66 9.78 -5.89
C ARG A 59 6.06 9.82 -6.52
N GLN A 60 6.97 8.93 -6.15
CA GLN A 60 8.33 8.90 -6.72
C GLN A 60 8.50 7.85 -7.82
N GLY A 61 7.59 6.88 -7.91
CA GLY A 61 7.74 5.71 -8.78
C GLY A 61 6.86 5.84 -10.02
N PHE A 62 5.72 5.15 -9.98
CA PHE A 62 4.85 4.91 -11.13
C PHE A 62 3.66 5.89 -11.25
N GLY A 63 3.53 6.84 -10.32
CA GLY A 63 2.44 7.82 -10.30
C GLY A 63 1.09 7.24 -9.87
N ASP A 64 0.03 8.02 -10.05
CA ASP A 64 -1.34 7.64 -9.67
C ASP A 64 -1.87 6.35 -10.35
N PRO A 65 -1.48 5.97 -11.58
CA PRO A 65 -1.97 4.74 -12.21
C PRO A 65 -1.72 3.46 -11.39
N VAL A 66 -0.56 3.33 -10.71
CA VAL A 66 -0.32 2.15 -9.85
C VAL A 66 -1.18 2.19 -8.59
N ALA A 67 -1.56 3.37 -8.13
CA ALA A 67 -2.46 3.55 -7.00
C ALA A 67 -3.90 3.19 -7.40
N ASP A 68 -4.28 3.42 -8.65
CA ASP A 68 -5.55 2.96 -9.22
C ASP A 68 -5.60 1.44 -9.39
N ASP A 69 -4.52 0.84 -9.88
CA ASP A 69 -4.37 -0.63 -9.91
C ASP A 69 -4.47 -1.23 -8.51
N LEU A 70 -3.86 -0.58 -7.50
CA LEU A 70 -3.94 -1.03 -6.12
C LEU A 70 -5.39 -1.06 -5.62
N ARG A 71 -6.16 0.01 -5.86
CA ARG A 71 -7.59 0.08 -5.49
C ARG A 71 -8.40 -0.97 -6.22
N PHE A 72 -8.16 -1.13 -7.51
CA PHE A 72 -8.82 -2.16 -8.31
C PHE A 72 -8.61 -3.55 -7.69
N VAL A 73 -7.36 -3.94 -7.43
CA VAL A 73 -7.05 -5.25 -6.83
C VAL A 73 -7.72 -5.42 -5.46
N ILE A 74 -7.65 -4.40 -4.60
CA ILE A 74 -8.26 -4.46 -3.26
C ILE A 74 -9.77 -4.68 -3.36
N LYS A 75 -10.47 -3.90 -4.20
CA LYS A 75 -11.93 -4.03 -4.38
C LYS A 75 -12.34 -5.41 -4.89
N GLN A 76 -11.57 -6.01 -5.79
CA GLN A 76 -11.83 -7.39 -6.26
C GLN A 76 -11.65 -8.42 -5.15
N VAL A 77 -10.71 -8.17 -4.23
CA VAL A 77 -10.37 -9.07 -3.14
C VAL A 77 -11.35 -8.96 -1.96
N CYS A 78 -11.78 -7.76 -1.57
CA CYS A 78 -12.62 -7.57 -0.38
C CYS A 78 -14.09 -7.25 -0.64
N GLY A 79 -14.47 -6.99 -1.89
CA GLY A 79 -15.75 -6.41 -2.27
C GLY A 79 -15.65 -4.88 -2.28
N GLU A 80 -16.25 -4.24 -3.30
CA GLU A 80 -16.16 -2.79 -3.50
C GLU A 80 -16.82 -2.00 -2.37
N GLU A 81 -17.93 -2.50 -1.85
CA GLU A 81 -18.70 -1.97 -0.72
C GLU A 81 -17.96 -2.04 0.62
N ASN A 82 -16.87 -2.80 0.68
CA ASN A 82 -16.04 -2.97 1.86
C ASN A 82 -14.74 -2.16 1.79
N PHE A 83 -14.48 -1.49 0.68
CA PHE A 83 -13.32 -0.62 0.54
C PHE A 83 -13.66 0.83 0.89
N ILE A 84 -12.94 1.39 1.85
CA ILE A 84 -13.01 2.79 2.27
C ILE A 84 -11.67 3.43 1.91
N ASP A 85 -11.66 4.32 0.91
CA ASP A 85 -10.44 5.01 0.53
C ASP A 85 -10.02 6.06 1.57
N VAL A 86 -8.75 6.41 1.57
CA VAL A 86 -8.24 7.54 2.37
C VAL A 86 -8.48 8.86 1.64
N TRP A 87 -8.50 9.96 2.38
CA TRP A 87 -8.47 11.31 1.82
C TRP A 87 -7.49 12.19 2.61
N PRO A 88 -6.57 12.93 1.96
CA PRO A 88 -6.20 12.83 0.54
C PRO A 88 -5.54 11.48 0.19
N ASN A 89 -5.60 11.08 -1.08
CA ASN A 89 -5.07 9.79 -1.57
C ASN A 89 -4.04 9.95 -2.70
N LYS A 90 -3.50 8.80 -3.15
CA LYS A 90 -2.57 8.66 -4.28
C LYS A 90 -1.35 9.58 -4.11
N SER A 91 -0.99 10.38 -5.12
CA SER A 91 0.13 11.32 -5.04
C SER A 91 -0.01 12.37 -3.93
N ASN A 92 -1.24 12.74 -3.57
CA ASN A 92 -1.55 13.68 -2.49
C ASN A 92 -1.56 13.00 -1.10
N ASN A 93 -1.34 11.69 -1.02
CA ASN A 93 -1.37 10.96 0.24
C ASN A 93 -0.22 11.35 1.18
N TYR A 94 -0.51 11.36 2.48
CA TYR A 94 0.49 11.63 3.52
C TYR A 94 1.54 10.52 3.64
N CYS A 95 2.76 10.91 4.04
CA CYS A 95 3.83 9.97 4.37
C CYS A 95 3.51 9.25 5.69
N CYS A 96 3.86 7.97 5.83
CA CYS A 96 3.72 7.26 7.10
C CYS A 96 4.77 7.65 8.15
N GLY A 97 5.89 8.28 7.73
CA GLY A 97 7.01 8.62 8.61
C GLY A 97 8.13 7.57 8.67
N GLY A 98 7.93 6.36 8.14
CA GLY A 98 8.91 5.26 8.20
C GLY A 98 9.86 5.16 6.99
N GLY A 99 9.77 6.09 6.04
CA GLY A 99 10.60 6.12 4.83
C GLY A 99 12.01 6.70 5.08
N GLY A 100 12.87 6.64 4.06
CA GLY A 100 14.14 7.40 4.05
C GLY A 100 15.17 7.00 5.12
N GLY A 101 15.07 5.80 5.68
CA GLY A 101 15.94 5.33 6.77
C GLY A 101 15.42 5.63 8.18
N ALA A 102 14.28 6.31 8.32
CA ALA A 102 13.74 6.71 9.63
C ALA A 102 13.44 5.51 10.56
N LEU A 103 13.07 4.35 10.00
CA LEU A 103 12.88 3.13 10.79
C LEU A 103 14.18 2.59 11.40
N GLN A 104 15.33 2.86 10.78
CA GLN A 104 16.64 2.37 11.19
C GLN A 104 17.45 3.41 11.97
N ALA A 105 17.05 4.69 11.90
CA ALA A 105 17.83 5.81 12.43
C ALA A 105 17.74 6.01 13.94
N GLY A 106 16.94 5.21 14.67
CA GLY A 106 16.78 5.34 16.13
C GLY A 106 15.89 6.49 16.61
N PHE A 107 15.42 7.36 15.71
CA PHE A 107 14.54 8.50 16.03
C PHE A 107 13.05 8.11 16.08
N THR A 108 12.71 7.15 16.94
CA THR A 108 11.36 6.58 17.04
C THR A 108 10.28 7.63 17.32
N ASP A 109 10.52 8.53 18.27
CA ASP A 109 9.52 9.56 18.63
C ASP A 109 9.31 10.54 17.47
N ASN A 110 10.38 10.95 16.79
CA ASN A 110 10.27 11.85 15.65
C ASN A 110 9.47 11.20 14.51
N ARG A 111 9.76 9.94 14.13
CA ARG A 111 9.01 9.27 13.05
C ARG A 111 7.54 9.05 13.41
N ARG A 112 7.22 8.85 14.70
CA ARG A 112 5.84 8.77 15.20
C ARG A 112 5.13 10.11 15.10
N GLN A 113 5.75 11.19 15.58
CA GLN A 113 5.21 12.55 15.47
C GLN A 113 4.92 12.93 14.01
N HIS A 114 5.84 12.66 13.09
CA HIS A 114 5.62 12.90 11.66
C HIS A 114 4.52 11.99 11.08
N GLY A 115 4.40 10.77 11.60
CA GLY A 115 3.38 9.81 11.20
C GLY A 115 2.01 10.06 11.85
N LYS A 116 1.86 11.00 12.79
CA LYS A 116 0.59 11.25 13.49
C LYS A 116 -0.53 11.63 12.53
N MET A 117 -0.25 12.50 11.56
CA MET A 117 -1.22 12.88 10.53
C MET A 117 -1.65 11.69 9.66
N LYS A 118 -0.74 10.73 9.42
CA LYS A 118 -1.09 9.47 8.75
C LYS A 118 -1.98 8.60 9.63
N PHE A 119 -1.66 8.49 10.91
CA PHE A 119 -2.49 7.76 11.86
C PHE A 119 -3.92 8.29 11.86
N GLU A 120 -4.09 9.60 12.04
CA GLU A 120 -5.40 10.26 12.08
C GLU A 120 -6.19 10.03 10.79
N GLN A 121 -5.52 10.11 9.64
CA GLN A 121 -6.13 9.84 8.35
C GLN A 121 -6.63 8.39 8.22
N LEU A 122 -5.82 7.40 8.60
CA LEU A 122 -6.22 5.99 8.54
C LEU A 122 -7.32 5.70 9.57
N HIS A 123 -7.22 6.29 10.77
CA HIS A 123 -8.20 6.13 11.83
C HIS A 123 -9.57 6.68 11.42
N ALA A 124 -9.60 7.81 10.71
CA ALA A 124 -10.84 8.41 10.22
C ALA A 124 -11.60 7.53 9.22
N THR A 125 -10.95 6.56 8.57
CA THR A 125 -11.64 5.61 7.67
C THR A 125 -12.51 4.61 8.43
N GLY A 126 -12.24 4.37 9.72
CA GLY A 126 -12.91 3.32 10.49
C GLY A 126 -12.63 1.89 9.98
N ALA A 127 -11.63 1.69 9.12
CA ALA A 127 -11.34 0.39 8.55
C ALA A 127 -10.78 -0.61 9.58
N ASP A 128 -11.20 -1.86 9.47
CA ASP A 128 -10.68 -2.98 10.25
C ASP A 128 -9.28 -3.40 9.78
N VAL A 129 -8.98 -3.17 8.50
CA VAL A 129 -7.72 -3.59 7.86
C VAL A 129 -7.11 -2.44 7.07
N VAL A 130 -5.82 -2.17 7.30
CA VAL A 130 -5.02 -1.26 6.48
C VAL A 130 -4.04 -2.05 5.62
N ILE A 131 -4.23 -1.98 4.30
CA ILE A 131 -3.34 -2.60 3.33
C ILE A 131 -2.12 -1.71 3.07
N THR A 132 -0.93 -2.31 3.21
CA THR A 132 0.37 -1.65 3.06
C THR A 132 1.27 -2.43 2.09
N PRO A 133 1.37 -2.07 0.80
CA PRO A 133 2.18 -2.83 -0.15
C PRO A 133 3.69 -2.55 -0.06
N CYS A 134 4.12 -1.71 0.88
CA CYS A 134 5.53 -1.41 1.14
C CYS A 134 5.91 -1.87 2.55
N HIS A 135 7.03 -2.61 2.66
CA HIS A 135 7.57 -3.10 3.93
C HIS A 135 7.73 -1.99 4.99
N ASN A 136 8.31 -0.86 4.63
CA ASN A 136 8.48 0.25 5.58
C ASN A 136 7.15 0.86 5.99
N CYS A 137 6.17 0.95 5.08
CA CYS A 137 4.84 1.41 5.43
C CYS A 137 4.14 0.41 6.36
N HIS A 138 4.31 -0.89 6.13
CA HIS A 138 3.75 -1.94 6.99
C HIS A 138 4.26 -1.80 8.43
N THR A 139 5.59 -1.78 8.63
CA THR A 139 6.17 -1.64 9.98
C THR A 139 5.74 -0.34 10.65
N GLN A 140 5.76 0.77 9.91
CA GLN A 140 5.43 2.08 10.46
C GLN A 140 3.95 2.21 10.81
N VAL A 141 3.05 1.81 9.92
CA VAL A 141 1.59 1.93 10.14
C VAL A 141 1.15 1.03 11.29
N LYS A 142 1.78 -0.15 11.44
CA LYS A 142 1.59 -1.02 12.61
C LYS A 142 2.03 -0.32 13.90
N ASP A 143 3.24 0.23 13.93
CA ASP A 143 3.76 0.97 15.09
C ASP A 143 2.90 2.19 15.45
N LEU A 144 2.40 2.92 14.46
CA LEU A 144 1.47 4.04 14.68
C LEU A 144 0.16 3.57 15.32
N ALA A 145 -0.39 2.44 14.87
CA ALA A 145 -1.59 1.86 15.46
C ALA A 145 -1.35 1.48 16.93
N GLU A 146 -0.26 0.77 17.21
CA GLU A 146 0.11 0.38 18.59
C GLU A 146 0.35 1.59 19.50
N HIS A 147 0.99 2.65 18.98
CA HIS A 147 1.34 3.82 19.77
C HIS A 147 0.16 4.78 20.02
N TYR A 148 -0.70 5.00 19.03
CA TYR A 148 -1.81 5.96 19.11
C TYR A 148 -3.18 5.31 19.33
N GLY A 149 -3.26 3.98 19.49
CA GLY A 149 -4.51 3.27 19.79
C GLY A 149 -5.37 2.94 18.57
N GLY A 150 -4.74 2.72 17.41
CA GLY A 150 -5.41 2.23 16.21
C GLY A 150 -5.85 0.79 16.38
N LYS A 151 -7.08 0.48 15.96
CA LYS A 151 -7.68 -0.85 16.10
C LYS A 151 -7.57 -1.72 14.85
N TRP A 152 -7.02 -1.17 13.76
CA TRP A 152 -6.91 -1.89 12.50
C TRP A 152 -5.79 -2.93 12.51
N GLN A 153 -5.96 -3.98 11.73
CA GLN A 153 -4.90 -4.89 11.35
C GLN A 153 -4.09 -4.29 10.20
N THR A 154 -2.79 -4.10 10.41
CA THR A 154 -1.87 -3.75 9.31
C THR A 154 -1.40 -5.01 8.62
N THR A 155 -1.47 -5.03 7.29
CA THR A 155 -1.13 -6.24 6.51
C THR A 155 -0.72 -5.91 5.08
N HIS A 156 -0.15 -6.90 4.41
CA HIS A 156 0.22 -6.83 3.02
C HIS A 156 -0.89 -7.33 2.11
N LEU A 157 -0.94 -6.81 0.88
CA LEU A 157 -1.98 -7.12 -0.10
C LEU A 157 -2.05 -8.61 -0.46
N TRP A 158 -0.89 -9.26 -0.61
CA TRP A 158 -0.83 -10.66 -1.07
C TRP A 158 -1.50 -11.64 -0.10
N ASN A 159 -1.54 -11.34 1.21
CA ASN A 159 -2.23 -12.17 2.19
C ASN A 159 -3.73 -12.28 1.87
N TRP A 160 -4.33 -11.18 1.43
CA TRP A 160 -5.75 -11.15 1.07
C TRP A 160 -6.00 -11.68 -0.34
N ILE A 161 -5.08 -11.47 -1.28
CA ILE A 161 -5.15 -12.13 -2.59
C ILE A 161 -5.21 -13.65 -2.41
N VAL A 162 -4.33 -14.23 -1.57
CA VAL A 162 -4.32 -15.68 -1.30
C VAL A 162 -5.65 -16.14 -0.68
N LYS A 163 -6.22 -15.36 0.23
CA LYS A 163 -7.52 -15.67 0.85
C LYS A 163 -8.67 -15.63 -0.16
N ALA A 164 -8.57 -14.74 -1.15
CA ALA A 164 -9.58 -14.54 -2.19
C ALA A 164 -9.43 -15.45 -3.40
N LEU A 165 -8.42 -16.32 -3.48
CA LEU A 165 -8.20 -17.18 -4.63
C LEU A 165 -9.37 -18.16 -4.83
N VAL A 166 -9.93 -18.14 -6.04
CA VAL A 166 -10.93 -19.13 -6.47
C VAL A 166 -10.20 -20.42 -6.84
N ARG A 167 -10.60 -21.55 -6.24
CA ARG A 167 -10.09 -22.88 -6.57
C ARG A 167 -10.81 -23.49 -7.76
#